data_AF-A0AAW2F6K0-F1
#
_entry.id   AF-A0AAW2F6K0-F1
#
_cell.length_a   1.000
_cell.length_b   1.000
_cell.length_c   1.000
_cell.angle_alpha   90.00
_cell.angle_beta   90.00
_cell.angle_gamma   90.00
#
_symmetry.space_group_name_H-M   'P 1'
#
loop_
_entity.id
_entity.type
_entity.pdbx_description
1 polymer ?
#
loop_
_entity_poly.entity_id
_entity_poly.type
_entity_poly.pdbx_seq_one_letter_code
_entity_poly.pdbx_strand_id
1 'polypeptide(L)'
;MLQHIVTPDVFRNGIIKYLHKHQFSTASSDDLWNALQAALDESDISHNSYKLKEVMDSWLKQRHYPVVRVNRNWDTGEITLTQEHFRSKNASERVDSDKWWIPLTFATQTNPDFSNTLPTYWLRPQDKNITIEGIDPNDWIIVNVQQIGYFRVNYDDSSWKKIANYLNSDNYTKIHVLNRASIIDDAYHFLITHQLDINIFLELANYLSQEIDLVALYPMFNILEFTQGFYNFPETDYYKVNIKIVL
;
A
#
# COMPACT_ATOMS: atom_id res chain seq x y z
N MET A 1 7.05 3.08 -7.29
CA MET A 1 6.44 1.95 -8.01
C MET A 1 7.24 1.48 -9.23
N LEU A 2 7.25 2.19 -10.37
CA LEU A 2 7.84 1.70 -11.63
C LEU A 2 9.31 1.24 -11.49
N GLN A 3 10.16 2.05 -10.85
CA GLN A 3 11.55 1.67 -10.59
C GLN A 3 11.68 0.33 -9.82
N HIS A 4 10.76 0.02 -8.90
CA HIS A 4 10.77 -1.25 -8.16
C HIS A 4 10.24 -2.41 -9.00
N ILE A 5 9.32 -2.17 -9.94
CA ILE A 5 8.87 -3.20 -10.90
C ILE A 5 10.02 -3.68 -11.77
N VAL A 6 10.86 -2.76 -12.27
CA VAL A 6 11.94 -3.10 -13.21
C VAL A 6 13.32 -3.23 -12.57
N THR A 7 13.50 -2.91 -11.30
CA THR A 7 14.77 -2.68 -10.57
C THR A 7 15.46 -1.34 -10.87
N PRO A 8 16.25 -0.79 -9.91
CA PRO A 8 16.98 0.46 -10.09
C PRO A 8 17.92 0.49 -11.31
N ASP A 9 18.65 -0.59 -11.60
CA ASP A 9 19.64 -0.61 -12.66
C ASP A 9 18.99 -0.59 -14.05
N VAL A 10 17.97 -1.41 -14.26
CA VAL A 10 17.19 -1.42 -15.51
C VAL A 10 16.46 -0.10 -15.68
N PHE A 11 15.86 0.44 -14.62
CA PHE A 11 15.21 1.75 -14.66
C PHE A 11 16.20 2.83 -15.13
N ARG A 12 17.37 2.91 -14.49
CA ARG A 12 18.42 3.87 -14.84
C ARG A 12 18.87 3.71 -16.29
N ASN A 13 19.14 2.48 -16.73
CA ASN A 13 19.57 2.20 -18.09
C ASN A 13 18.50 2.58 -19.12
N GLY A 14 17.22 2.30 -18.85
CA GLY A 14 16.11 2.70 -19.71
C GLY A 14 15.94 4.22 -19.78
N ILE A 15 16.10 4.94 -18.66
CA ILE A 15 16.10 6.42 -18.66
C ILE A 15 17.27 6.97 -19.48
N ILE A 16 18.48 6.42 -19.35
CA ILE A 16 19.64 6.83 -20.15
C ILE A 16 19.36 6.63 -21.65
N LYS A 17 18.85 5.46 -22.05
CA LYS A 17 18.47 5.18 -23.44
C LYS A 17 17.40 6.15 -23.96
N TYR A 18 16.37 6.41 -23.16
CA TYR A 18 15.31 7.36 -23.48
C TYR A 18 15.87 8.77 -23.74
N LEU A 19 16.68 9.29 -22.82
CA LEU A 19 17.24 10.63 -22.90
C LEU A 19 18.17 10.80 -24.10
N HIS A 20 19.02 9.81 -24.40
CA HIS A 20 19.88 9.85 -25.59
C HIS A 20 19.08 9.82 -26.89
N LYS A 21 18.06 8.97 -26.97
CA LYS A 21 17.25 8.80 -28.19
C LYS A 21 16.41 10.04 -28.51
N HIS A 22 15.88 10.71 -27.49
CA HIS A 22 14.97 11.85 -27.64
C HIS A 22 15.64 13.20 -27.34
N GLN A 23 16.97 13.25 -27.27
CA GLN A 23 17.71 14.47 -27.01
C GLN A 23 17.39 15.54 -28.06
N PHE A 24 17.10 16.77 -27.60
CA PHE A 24 16.77 17.92 -28.44
C PHE A 24 15.49 17.76 -29.30
N SER A 25 14.62 16.82 -28.96
CA SER A 25 13.34 16.58 -29.63
C SER A 25 12.18 16.51 -28.64
N THR A 26 10.98 16.25 -29.15
CA THR A 26 9.80 15.96 -28.34
C THR A 26 9.66 14.45 -28.12
N ALA A 27 8.91 14.07 -27.09
CA ALA A 27 8.65 12.68 -26.74
C ALA A 27 7.25 12.53 -26.12
N SER A 28 6.71 11.33 -26.25
CA SER A 28 5.44 10.89 -25.67
C SER A 28 5.67 9.94 -24.49
N SER A 29 4.60 9.60 -23.75
CA SER A 29 4.67 8.54 -22.73
C SER A 29 5.09 7.19 -23.32
N ASP A 30 4.66 6.89 -24.55
CA ASP A 30 4.96 5.62 -25.21
C ASP A 30 6.45 5.48 -25.53
N ASP A 31 7.13 6.60 -25.84
CA ASP A 31 8.58 6.63 -26.04
C ASP A 31 9.35 6.22 -24.78
N LEU A 32 8.87 6.68 -23.60
CA LEU A 32 9.44 6.30 -22.31
C LEU A 32 9.22 4.81 -22.02
N TRP A 33 8.01 4.30 -22.24
CA TRP A 33 7.70 2.88 -22.02
C TRP A 33 8.50 1.98 -22.94
N ASN A 34 8.68 2.36 -24.20
CA ASN A 34 9.48 1.60 -25.15
C ASN A 34 10.96 1.55 -24.75
N ALA A 35 11.52 2.65 -24.25
CA ALA A 35 12.91 2.69 -23.80
C ALA A 35 13.15 1.85 -22.53
N LEU A 36 12.22 1.91 -21.57
CA LEU A 36 12.27 1.08 -20.37
C LEU A 36 12.03 -0.39 -20.67
N GLN A 37 11.11 -0.71 -21.60
CA GLN A 37 10.87 -2.08 -22.04
C GLN A 37 12.11 -2.65 -22.73
N ALA A 38 12.77 -1.90 -23.61
CA ALA A 38 14.00 -2.35 -24.24
C ALA A 38 15.12 -2.63 -23.22
N ALA A 39 15.26 -1.80 -22.18
CA ALA A 39 16.22 -2.06 -21.12
C ALA A 39 15.85 -3.30 -20.28
N LEU A 40 14.55 -3.55 -20.09
CA LEU A 40 14.04 -4.72 -19.37
C LEU A 40 14.22 -6.00 -20.20
N ASP A 41 13.96 -5.96 -21.50
CA ASP A 41 14.17 -7.05 -22.46
C ASP A 41 15.65 -7.47 -22.56
N GLU A 42 16.57 -6.52 -22.35
CA GLU A 42 18.03 -6.75 -22.30
C GLU A 42 18.53 -7.28 -20.93
N SER A 43 17.66 -7.32 -19.92
CA SER A 43 18.01 -7.73 -18.55
C SER A 43 17.65 -9.19 -18.25
N ASP A 44 18.24 -9.76 -17.20
CA ASP A 44 17.93 -11.12 -16.72
C ASP A 44 16.63 -11.20 -15.88
N ILE A 45 15.90 -10.09 -15.74
CA ILE A 45 14.67 -10.06 -14.94
C ILE A 45 13.55 -10.71 -15.73
N SER A 46 12.93 -11.75 -15.19
CA SER A 46 11.76 -12.37 -15.82
C SER A 46 10.58 -11.40 -15.83
N HIS A 47 10.10 -11.04 -17.02
CA HIS A 47 9.01 -10.09 -17.22
C HIS A 47 7.99 -10.53 -18.29
N ASN A 48 7.98 -11.81 -18.69
CA ASN A 48 7.07 -12.33 -19.72
C ASN A 48 5.58 -12.24 -19.35
N SER A 49 5.26 -11.99 -18.08
CA SER A 49 3.90 -11.91 -17.56
C SER A 49 3.21 -10.55 -17.78
N TYR A 50 3.97 -9.50 -18.15
CA TYR A 50 3.43 -8.16 -18.36
C TYR A 50 4.22 -7.38 -19.41
N LYS A 51 3.58 -6.37 -20.01
CA LYS A 51 4.27 -5.32 -20.77
C LYS A 51 4.22 -4.02 -19.99
N LEU A 52 5.34 -3.29 -19.92
CA LEU A 52 5.41 -2.05 -19.14
C LEU A 52 4.37 -1.03 -19.57
N LYS A 53 4.13 -0.91 -20.87
CA LYS A 53 3.09 -0.02 -21.41
C LYS A 53 1.70 -0.39 -20.88
N GLU A 54 1.35 -1.67 -20.85
CA GLU A 54 0.03 -2.13 -20.36
C GLU A 54 -0.13 -1.85 -18.87
N VAL A 55 0.92 -2.10 -18.09
CA VAL A 55 0.94 -1.79 -16.66
C VAL A 55 0.76 -0.29 -16.46
N MET A 56 1.62 0.55 -17.05
CA MET A 56 1.60 1.99 -16.83
C MET A 56 0.38 2.69 -17.41
N ASP A 57 -0.17 2.20 -18.53
CA ASP A 57 -1.43 2.69 -19.09
C ASP A 57 -2.57 2.51 -18.08
N SER A 58 -2.60 1.38 -17.35
CA SER A 58 -3.64 1.16 -16.32
C SER A 58 -3.57 2.18 -15.18
N TRP A 59 -2.39 2.72 -14.88
CA TRP A 59 -2.18 3.71 -13.81
C TRP A 59 -2.39 5.16 -14.27
N LEU A 60 -2.10 5.48 -15.53
CA LEU A 60 -2.07 6.86 -16.02
C LEU A 60 -3.34 7.29 -16.77
N LYS A 61 -4.12 6.34 -17.29
CA LYS A 61 -5.31 6.63 -18.11
C LYS A 61 -6.61 6.67 -17.31
N GLN A 62 -6.55 6.38 -16.02
CA GLN A 62 -7.71 6.27 -15.15
C GLN A 62 -7.60 7.25 -13.99
N ARG A 63 -8.75 7.68 -13.45
CA ARG A 63 -8.76 8.55 -12.27
C ARG A 63 -8.62 7.73 -10.99
N HIS A 64 -8.07 8.37 -9.96
CA HIS A 64 -7.89 7.82 -8.61
C HIS A 64 -6.84 6.69 -8.54
N TYR A 65 -6.95 5.87 -7.50
CA TYR A 65 -6.07 4.75 -7.19
C TYR A 65 -6.89 3.55 -6.69
N PRO A 66 -6.38 2.32 -6.77
CA PRO A 66 -7.05 1.16 -6.22
C PRO A 66 -6.87 1.05 -4.70
N VAL A 67 -7.84 0.38 -4.07
CA VAL A 67 -7.71 -0.22 -2.75
C VAL A 67 -7.54 -1.72 -2.94
N VAL A 68 -6.49 -2.29 -2.36
CA VAL A 68 -6.32 -3.74 -2.25
C VAL A 68 -6.98 -4.20 -0.95
N ARG A 69 -7.99 -5.07 -1.06
CA ARG A 69 -8.56 -5.73 0.11
C ARG A 69 -7.88 -7.06 0.36
N VAL A 70 -7.49 -7.29 1.60
CA VAL A 70 -6.86 -8.52 2.08
C VAL A 70 -7.86 -9.17 3.02
N ASN A 71 -8.43 -10.30 2.62
CA ASN A 71 -9.40 -11.02 3.43
C ASN A 71 -8.89 -12.43 3.71
N ARG A 72 -8.77 -12.77 4.98
CA ARG A 72 -8.38 -14.11 5.42
C ARG A 72 -9.59 -14.98 5.70
N ASN A 73 -9.61 -16.17 5.09
CA ASN A 73 -10.50 -17.24 5.50
C ASN A 73 -9.94 -17.92 6.75
N TRP A 74 -10.62 -17.80 7.87
CA TRP A 74 -10.16 -18.32 9.16
C TRP A 74 -10.37 -19.83 9.34
N ASP A 75 -11.20 -20.45 8.50
CA ASP A 75 -11.39 -21.91 8.48
C ASP A 75 -10.28 -22.60 7.69
N THR A 76 -9.86 -22.03 6.55
CA THR A 76 -8.85 -22.63 5.66
C THR A 76 -7.45 -22.02 5.82
N GLY A 77 -7.34 -20.83 6.41
CA GLY A 77 -6.11 -20.05 6.51
C GLY A 77 -5.74 -19.27 5.24
N GLU A 78 -6.48 -19.47 4.14
CA GLU A 78 -6.25 -18.82 2.84
C GLU A 78 -6.44 -17.31 2.91
N ILE A 79 -5.54 -16.55 2.29
CA ILE A 79 -5.64 -15.09 2.20
C ILE A 79 -5.98 -14.72 0.76
N THR A 80 -7.08 -14.00 0.58
CA THR A 80 -7.56 -13.54 -0.73
C THR A 80 -7.35 -12.05 -0.89
N LEU A 81 -6.74 -11.65 -2.02
CA LEU A 81 -6.48 -10.27 -2.37
C LEU A 81 -7.37 -9.87 -3.54
N THR A 82 -8.17 -8.82 -3.36
CA THR A 82 -9.02 -8.24 -4.40
C THR A 82 -8.68 -6.76 -4.59
N GLN A 83 -9.05 -6.20 -5.74
CA GLN A 83 -8.93 -4.78 -6.01
C GLN A 83 -10.30 -4.14 -6.13
N GLU A 84 -10.44 -2.97 -5.52
CA GLU A 84 -11.60 -2.11 -5.62
C GLU A 84 -11.16 -0.70 -6.00
N HIS A 85 -12.03 0.02 -6.72
CA HIS A 85 -11.81 1.44 -6.93
C HIS A 85 -11.92 2.19 -5.61
N PHE A 86 -11.10 3.23 -5.47
CA PHE A 86 -11.33 4.26 -4.48
C PHE A 86 -12.76 4.78 -4.58
N ARG A 87 -13.54 4.66 -3.49
CA ARG A 87 -14.89 5.22 -3.42
C ARG A 87 -14.81 6.68 -2.98
N SER A 88 -14.98 7.60 -3.92
CA SER A 88 -15.19 9.02 -3.62
C SER A 88 -16.50 9.20 -2.83
N LYS A 89 -16.53 10.15 -1.90
CA LYS A 89 -17.77 10.49 -1.14
C LYS A 89 -18.88 11.02 -2.06
N ASN A 90 -18.53 11.43 -3.28
CA ASN A 90 -19.47 11.90 -4.29
C ASN A 90 -19.98 10.73 -5.13
N ALA A 91 -21.19 10.26 -4.84
CA ALA A 91 -21.87 9.18 -5.60
C ALA A 91 -22.14 9.52 -7.09
N SER A 92 -21.88 10.76 -7.51
CA SER A 92 -22.05 11.27 -8.87
C SER A 92 -20.81 11.15 -9.75
N GLU A 93 -19.65 10.76 -9.20
CA GLU A 93 -18.44 10.55 -10.00
C GLU A 93 -18.53 9.22 -10.76
N ARG A 94 -18.39 9.27 -12.08
CA ARG A 94 -18.24 8.07 -12.91
C ARG A 94 -16.96 7.36 -12.48
N VAL A 95 -17.11 6.20 -11.85
CA VAL A 95 -16.01 5.28 -11.61
C VAL A 95 -15.73 4.57 -12.93
N ASP A 96 -14.53 4.76 -13.49
CA ASP A 96 -14.07 3.98 -14.64
C ASP A 96 -14.19 2.49 -14.27
N SER A 97 -14.70 1.64 -15.16
CA SER A 97 -14.85 0.19 -14.89
C SER A 97 -13.53 -0.58 -14.95
N ASP A 98 -12.45 0.11 -15.29
CA ASP A 98 -11.18 -0.47 -15.63
C ASP A 98 -10.38 -0.77 -14.36
N LYS A 99 -9.81 -1.96 -14.29
CA LYS A 99 -8.98 -2.37 -13.15
C LYS A 99 -7.50 -2.07 -13.42
N TRP A 100 -6.69 -2.09 -12.38
CA TRP A 100 -5.25 -1.82 -12.46
C TRP A 100 -4.44 -3.11 -12.58
N TRP A 101 -3.25 -2.98 -13.17
CA TRP A 101 -2.17 -3.94 -12.99
C TRP A 101 -1.43 -3.60 -11.70
N ILE A 102 -1.75 -4.30 -10.62
CA ILE A 102 -1.22 -3.99 -9.29
C ILE A 102 -0.04 -4.91 -8.97
N PRO A 103 1.19 -4.37 -8.85
CA PRO A 103 2.32 -5.13 -8.34
C PRO A 103 2.15 -5.35 -6.83
N LEU A 104 2.14 -6.61 -6.41
CA LEU A 104 1.96 -6.98 -5.02
C LEU A 104 3.27 -7.46 -4.41
N THR A 105 3.57 -6.91 -3.25
CA THR A 105 4.60 -7.36 -2.32
C THR A 105 3.96 -7.54 -0.95
N PHE A 106 4.46 -8.47 -0.15
CA PHE A 106 4.02 -8.62 1.23
C PHE A 106 5.14 -9.17 2.11
N ALA A 107 5.01 -8.90 3.40
CA ALA A 107 5.79 -9.54 4.45
C ALA A 107 4.82 -10.22 5.44
N THR A 108 5.31 -11.21 6.18
CA THR A 108 4.56 -11.88 7.24
C THR A 108 5.33 -11.79 8.56
N GLN A 109 4.70 -12.10 9.68
CA GLN A 109 5.40 -12.06 10.97
C GLN A 109 6.50 -13.14 11.10
N THR A 110 6.29 -14.32 10.51
CA THR A 110 7.28 -15.41 10.43
C THR A 110 8.44 -15.09 9.49
N ASN A 111 8.18 -14.32 8.43
CA ASN A 111 9.20 -13.83 7.50
C ASN A 111 9.06 -12.31 7.30
N PRO A 112 9.53 -11.50 8.27
CA PRO A 112 9.37 -10.04 8.25
C PRO A 112 10.43 -9.38 7.35
N ASP A 113 10.58 -9.88 6.12
CA ASP A 113 11.47 -9.28 5.12
C ASP A 113 10.75 -8.12 4.42
N PHE A 114 11.03 -6.92 4.89
CA PHE A 114 10.59 -5.68 4.25
C PHE A 114 11.65 -5.08 3.32
N SER A 115 12.79 -5.74 3.11
CA SER A 115 13.85 -5.24 2.24
C SER A 115 13.60 -5.57 0.76
N ASN A 116 12.94 -6.71 0.51
CA ASN A 116 12.58 -7.12 -0.83
C ASN A 116 11.34 -6.37 -1.33
N THR A 117 11.57 -5.42 -2.23
CA THR A 117 10.53 -4.60 -2.87
C THR A 117 10.17 -5.07 -4.28
N LEU A 118 10.72 -6.20 -4.73
CA LEU A 118 10.40 -6.74 -6.05
C LEU A 118 9.01 -7.41 -6.02
N PRO A 119 8.08 -7.04 -6.93
CA PRO A 119 6.76 -7.65 -6.97
C PRO A 119 6.83 -9.14 -7.23
N THR A 120 6.24 -9.96 -6.34
CA THR A 120 6.17 -11.41 -6.51
C THR A 120 4.84 -11.86 -7.13
N TYR A 121 3.79 -11.05 -6.96
CA TYR A 121 2.47 -11.31 -7.52
C TYR A 121 1.95 -10.09 -8.28
N TRP A 122 1.04 -10.34 -9.22
CA TRP A 122 0.39 -9.31 -10.04
C TRP A 122 -1.11 -9.51 -9.98
N LEU A 123 -1.83 -8.59 -9.34
CA LEU A 123 -3.29 -8.57 -9.41
C LEU A 123 -3.69 -7.85 -10.70
N ARG A 124 -4.08 -8.62 -11.71
CA ARG A 124 -4.33 -8.10 -13.06
C ARG A 124 -5.77 -7.63 -13.21
N PRO A 125 -6.07 -6.82 -14.24
CA PRO A 125 -7.42 -6.33 -14.47
C PRO A 125 -8.47 -7.44 -14.63
N GLN A 126 -8.12 -8.52 -15.30
CA GLN A 126 -9.00 -9.68 -15.51
C GLN A 126 -9.15 -10.57 -14.28
N ASP A 127 -8.29 -10.41 -13.28
CA ASP A 127 -8.31 -11.28 -12.11
C ASP A 127 -9.49 -10.91 -11.20
N LYS A 128 -10.20 -11.94 -10.74
CA LYS A 128 -11.22 -11.78 -9.70
C LYS A 128 -10.54 -11.53 -8.35
N ASN A 129 -9.51 -12.33 -8.05
CA ASN A 129 -8.70 -12.28 -6.84
C ASN A 129 -7.36 -12.98 -7.08
N ILE A 130 -6.47 -12.87 -6.10
CA ILE A 130 -5.31 -13.74 -5.91
C ILE A 130 -5.45 -14.43 -4.56
N THR A 131 -5.12 -15.71 -4.51
CA THR A 131 -5.05 -16.46 -3.25
C THR A 131 -3.59 -16.68 -2.87
N ILE A 132 -3.26 -16.40 -1.61
CA ILE A 132 -1.98 -16.70 -0.99
C ILE A 132 -2.24 -17.76 0.08
N GLU A 133 -1.52 -18.87 -0.03
CA GLU A 133 -1.62 -20.03 0.85
C GLU A 133 -0.36 -20.18 1.71
N GLY A 134 -0.44 -21.02 2.75
CA GLY A 134 0.72 -21.40 3.55
C GLY A 134 1.19 -20.37 4.58
N ILE A 135 0.42 -19.31 4.83
CA ILE A 135 0.68 -18.36 5.92
C ILE A 135 0.04 -18.90 7.19
N ASP A 136 0.80 -18.93 8.30
CA ASP A 136 0.30 -19.38 9.61
C ASP A 136 -0.93 -18.55 10.04
N PRO A 137 -2.08 -19.15 10.42
CA PRO A 137 -3.26 -18.42 10.89
C PRO A 137 -3.00 -17.42 12.01
N ASN A 138 -1.95 -17.61 12.80
CA ASN A 138 -1.56 -16.69 13.86
C ASN A 138 -0.78 -15.47 13.35
N ASP A 139 -0.12 -15.57 12.20
CA ASP A 139 0.68 -14.52 11.59
C ASP A 139 -0.16 -13.35 11.09
N TRP A 140 0.36 -12.14 11.19
CA TRP A 140 -0.09 -11.04 10.34
C TRP A 140 0.52 -11.12 8.94
N ILE A 141 -0.16 -10.50 7.98
CA ILE A 141 0.35 -10.20 6.64
C ILE A 141 0.30 -8.69 6.44
N ILE A 142 1.37 -8.09 5.94
CA ILE A 142 1.40 -6.67 5.54
C ILE A 142 1.75 -6.61 4.06
N VAL A 143 0.81 -6.11 3.27
CA VAL A 143 0.94 -5.94 1.81
C VAL A 143 1.50 -4.53 1.52
N ASN A 144 2.10 -4.37 0.34
CA ASN A 144 2.74 -3.13 -0.11
C ASN A 144 3.95 -2.77 0.75
N VAL A 145 4.94 -3.66 0.75
CA VAL A 145 6.23 -3.47 1.44
C VAL A 145 6.83 -2.11 1.07
N GLN A 146 7.18 -1.33 2.09
CA GLN A 146 7.67 0.05 2.02
C GLN A 146 6.76 1.05 1.27
N GLN A 147 5.48 0.74 1.09
CA GLN A 147 4.52 1.58 0.36
C GLN A 147 4.99 1.93 -1.06
N ILE A 148 5.72 1.03 -1.72
CA ILE A 148 6.27 1.26 -3.07
C ILE A 148 5.20 1.37 -4.16
N GLY A 149 4.06 0.71 -3.94
CA GLY A 149 2.91 0.68 -4.82
C GLY A 149 1.97 1.84 -4.52
N TYR A 150 1.39 2.42 -5.57
CA TYR A 150 0.50 3.58 -5.45
C TYR A 150 -0.94 3.16 -5.14
N PHE A 151 -1.14 2.42 -4.05
CA PHE A 151 -2.44 1.90 -3.63
C PHE A 151 -2.52 1.78 -2.11
N ARG A 152 -3.75 1.83 -1.57
CA ARG A 152 -4.02 1.60 -0.14
C ARG A 152 -4.35 0.14 0.11
N VAL A 153 -4.08 -0.35 1.32
CA VAL A 153 -4.39 -1.72 1.71
C VAL A 153 -5.40 -1.74 2.85
N ASN A 154 -6.52 -2.41 2.65
CA ASN A 154 -7.50 -2.66 3.70
C ASN A 154 -7.53 -4.14 4.07
N TYR A 155 -7.46 -4.44 5.35
CA TYR A 155 -7.50 -5.80 5.87
C TYR A 155 -8.89 -6.10 6.48
N ASP A 156 -9.25 -7.38 6.63
CA ASP A 156 -10.36 -7.74 7.49
C ASP A 156 -10.08 -7.39 8.96
N ASP A 157 -11.13 -7.19 9.76
CA ASP A 157 -11.01 -6.72 11.16
C ASP A 157 -10.08 -7.58 12.01
N SER A 158 -10.06 -8.91 11.79
CA SER A 158 -9.20 -9.82 12.56
C SER A 158 -7.74 -9.67 12.15
N SER A 159 -7.47 -9.48 10.86
CA SER A 159 -6.14 -9.17 10.34
C SER A 159 -5.64 -7.81 10.83
N TRP A 160 -6.48 -6.77 10.85
CA TRP A 160 -6.13 -5.49 11.45
C TRP A 160 -5.74 -5.61 12.93
N LYS A 161 -6.54 -6.34 13.71
CA LYS A 161 -6.24 -6.59 15.14
C LYS A 161 -4.93 -7.34 15.35
N LYS A 162 -4.57 -8.27 14.47
CA LYS A 162 -3.25 -8.94 14.52
C LYS A 162 -2.10 -7.96 14.29
N ILE A 163 -2.25 -7.07 13.30
CA ILE A 163 -1.27 -6.02 13.04
C ILE A 163 -1.16 -5.09 14.27
N ALA A 164 -2.29 -4.66 14.84
CA ALA A 164 -2.33 -3.83 16.04
C ALA A 164 -1.65 -4.50 17.24
N ASN A 165 -1.95 -5.77 17.51
CA ASN A 165 -1.33 -6.53 18.59
C ASN A 165 0.19 -6.62 18.44
N TYR A 166 0.69 -6.83 17.22
CA TYR A 166 2.12 -6.88 16.98
C TYR A 166 2.79 -5.51 17.13
N LEU A 167 2.14 -4.45 16.63
CA LEU A 167 2.63 -3.08 16.76
C LEU A 167 2.71 -2.65 18.23
N ASN A 168 1.82 -3.12 19.10
CA ASN A 168 1.85 -2.86 20.54
C ASN A 168 2.85 -3.76 21.32
N SER A 169 3.63 -4.60 20.64
CA SER A 169 4.67 -5.43 21.26
C SER A 169 6.05 -4.77 21.20
N ASP A 170 7.01 -5.27 21.97
CA ASP A 170 8.42 -4.81 21.92
C ASP A 170 9.10 -5.06 20.55
N ASN A 171 8.49 -5.90 19.70
CA ASN A 171 9.04 -6.26 18.38
C ASN A 171 8.54 -5.38 17.23
N TYR A 172 7.78 -4.32 17.51
CA TYR A 172 7.12 -3.50 16.48
C TYR A 172 8.08 -2.96 15.41
N THR A 173 9.33 -2.70 15.78
CA THR A 173 10.38 -2.18 14.88
C THR A 173 10.78 -3.14 13.76
N LYS A 174 10.40 -4.43 13.85
CA LYS A 174 10.55 -5.40 12.76
C LYS A 174 9.63 -5.10 11.58
N ILE A 175 8.51 -4.41 11.79
CA ILE A 175 7.74 -3.83 10.69
C ILE A 175 8.49 -2.58 10.22
N HIS A 176 8.80 -2.49 8.93
CA HIS A 176 9.54 -1.37 8.38
C HIS A 176 8.84 -0.03 8.65
N VAL A 177 9.61 1.02 8.94
CA VAL A 177 9.09 2.34 9.33
C VAL A 177 8.06 2.90 8.35
N LEU A 178 8.31 2.79 7.04
CA LEU A 178 7.37 3.21 5.99
C LEU A 178 6.05 2.42 6.04
N ASN A 179 6.08 1.14 6.40
CA ASN A 179 4.86 0.36 6.57
C ASN A 179 4.12 0.73 7.85
N ARG A 180 4.83 1.05 8.95
CA ARG A 180 4.20 1.55 10.18
C ARG A 180 3.49 2.89 9.94
N ALA A 181 4.13 3.78 9.19
CA ALA A 181 3.53 5.03 8.72
C ALA A 181 2.29 4.75 7.83
N SER A 182 2.43 3.91 6.81
CA SER A 182 1.35 3.61 5.88
C SER A 182 0.16 2.95 6.56
N ILE A 183 0.38 2.09 7.56
CA ILE A 183 -0.67 1.46 8.35
C ILE A 183 -1.53 2.50 9.05
N ILE A 184 -0.94 3.51 9.70
CA ILE A 184 -1.69 4.57 10.37
C ILE A 184 -2.45 5.43 9.34
N ASP A 185 -1.79 5.80 8.23
CA ASP A 185 -2.42 6.59 7.18
C ASP A 185 -3.62 5.86 6.52
N ASP A 186 -3.44 4.58 6.17
CA ASP A 186 -4.49 3.72 5.62
C ASP A 186 -5.62 3.50 6.62
N ALA A 187 -5.30 3.18 7.88
CA ALA A 187 -6.31 2.95 8.91
C ALA A 187 -7.18 4.21 9.13
N TYR A 188 -6.57 5.39 9.19
CA TYR A 188 -7.33 6.64 9.28
C TYR A 188 -8.18 6.90 8.05
N HIS A 189 -7.65 6.65 6.85
CA HIS A 189 -8.41 6.77 5.62
C HIS A 189 -9.67 5.88 5.65
N PHE A 190 -9.53 4.62 6.07
CA PHE A 190 -10.66 3.70 6.18
C PHE A 190 -11.62 4.05 7.32
N LEU A 191 -11.13 4.66 8.41
CA LEU A 191 -11.98 5.22 9.46
C LEU A 191 -12.90 6.33 8.92
N ILE A 192 -12.34 7.34 8.24
CA ILE A 192 -13.11 8.49 7.74
C ILE A 192 -14.03 8.18 6.54
N THR A 193 -13.85 6.99 5.94
CA THR A 193 -14.72 6.43 4.90
C THR A 193 -15.67 5.36 5.42
N HIS A 194 -15.74 5.16 6.75
CA HIS A 194 -16.62 4.20 7.42
C HIS A 194 -16.38 2.74 7.01
N GLN A 195 -15.13 2.39 6.71
CA GLN A 195 -14.69 1.05 6.35
C GLN A 195 -13.79 0.39 7.42
N LEU A 196 -13.51 1.10 8.52
CA LEU A 196 -12.77 0.61 9.68
C LEU A 196 -13.47 1.05 10.96
N ASP A 197 -13.58 0.15 11.94
CA ASP A 197 -14.10 0.47 13.26
C ASP A 197 -13.11 1.37 14.03
N ILE A 198 -13.63 2.37 14.74
CA ILE A 198 -12.82 3.32 15.49
C ILE A 198 -11.99 2.64 16.59
N ASN A 199 -12.47 1.56 17.20
CA ASN A 199 -11.72 0.83 18.23
C ASN A 199 -10.47 0.19 17.63
N ILE A 200 -10.57 -0.37 16.41
CA ILE A 200 -9.42 -0.93 15.70
C ILE A 200 -8.40 0.19 15.39
N PHE A 201 -8.87 1.35 14.93
CA PHE A 201 -7.99 2.50 14.72
C PHE A 201 -7.28 2.94 16.01
N LEU A 202 -7.98 2.99 17.15
CA LEU A 202 -7.38 3.35 18.44
C LEU A 202 -6.36 2.31 18.91
N GLU A 203 -6.65 1.01 18.74
CA GLU A 203 -5.71 -0.08 19.04
C GLU A 203 -4.43 0.05 18.20
N LEU A 204 -4.56 0.41 16.91
CA LEU A 204 -3.42 0.72 16.04
C LEU A 204 -2.70 1.99 16.51
N ALA A 205 -3.41 3.07 16.80
CA ALA A 205 -2.76 4.32 17.23
C ALA A 205 -2.02 4.18 18.58
N ASN A 206 -2.45 3.26 19.45
CA ASN A 206 -1.86 3.07 20.78
C ASN A 206 -0.35 2.76 20.74
N TYR A 207 0.15 2.06 19.72
CA TYR A 207 1.59 1.76 19.65
C TYR A 207 2.44 3.01 19.46
N LEU A 208 1.87 4.12 18.97
CA LEU A 208 2.65 5.34 18.71
C LEU A 208 3.23 5.93 20.00
N SER A 209 2.68 5.57 21.17
CA SER A 209 3.25 5.90 22.48
C SER A 209 4.67 5.37 22.72
N GLN A 210 5.06 4.30 22.01
CA GLN A 210 6.40 3.72 22.06
C GLN A 210 7.22 3.96 20.78
N GLU A 211 6.65 4.65 19.78
CA GLU A 211 7.32 4.96 18.52
C GLU A 211 8.22 6.19 18.67
N ILE A 212 9.43 6.09 18.13
CA ILE A 212 10.43 7.18 18.17
C ILE A 212 10.79 7.69 16.78
N ASP A 213 10.47 6.94 15.73
CA ASP A 213 10.79 7.33 14.37
C ASP A 213 9.76 8.34 13.85
N LEU A 214 10.26 9.53 13.52
CA LEU A 214 9.44 10.64 13.03
C LEU A 214 8.65 10.27 11.78
N VAL A 215 9.17 9.39 10.92
CA VAL A 215 8.49 8.97 9.69
C VAL A 215 7.22 8.17 10.02
N ALA A 216 7.27 7.31 11.04
CA ALA A 216 6.10 6.56 11.50
C ALA A 216 5.09 7.42 12.27
N LEU A 217 5.56 8.45 12.98
CA LEU A 217 4.69 9.41 13.71
C LEU A 217 4.00 10.42 12.78
N TYR A 218 4.62 10.75 11.64
CA TYR A 218 4.16 11.81 10.74
C TYR A 218 2.67 11.71 10.31
N PRO A 219 2.14 10.53 9.91
CA PRO A 219 0.73 10.39 9.60
C PRO A 219 -0.18 10.79 10.76
N MET A 220 0.19 10.42 11.99
CA MET A 220 -0.61 10.77 13.16
C MET A 220 -0.59 12.28 13.41
N PHE A 221 0.53 12.96 13.22
CA PHE A 221 0.58 14.42 13.35
C PHE A 221 -0.35 15.12 12.34
N ASN A 222 -0.38 14.66 11.09
CA ASN A 222 -1.31 15.20 10.09
C ASN A 222 -2.78 14.93 10.48
N ILE A 223 -3.08 13.75 11.01
CA ILE A 223 -4.41 13.40 11.50
C ILE A 223 -4.82 14.32 12.64
N LEU A 224 -3.95 14.53 13.62
CA LEU A 224 -4.20 15.41 14.76
C LEU A 224 -4.44 16.85 14.30
N GLU A 225 -3.63 17.36 13.37
CA GLU A 225 -3.81 18.69 12.77
C GLU A 225 -5.19 18.82 12.11
N PHE A 226 -5.60 17.82 11.31
CA PHE A 226 -6.90 17.84 10.64
C PHE A 226 -8.08 17.73 11.62
N THR A 227 -7.88 17.07 12.76
CA THR A 227 -8.92 16.76 13.74
C THR A 227 -8.94 17.70 14.95
N GLN A 228 -8.06 18.71 15.02
CA GLN A 228 -7.98 19.65 16.16
C GLN A 228 -9.34 20.25 16.56
N GLY A 229 -10.15 20.62 15.56
CA GLY A 229 -11.49 21.18 15.80
C GLY A 229 -12.46 20.22 16.49
N PHE A 230 -12.31 18.91 16.30
CA PHE A 230 -13.16 17.90 16.93
C PHE A 230 -12.87 17.73 18.42
N TYR A 231 -11.62 17.93 18.87
CA TYR A 231 -11.25 17.79 20.27
C TYR A 231 -11.72 18.94 21.17
N ASN A 232 -12.41 19.94 20.61
CA ASN A 232 -13.02 21.00 21.42
C ASN A 232 -14.37 20.61 22.02
N PHE A 233 -14.96 19.48 21.59
CA PHE A 233 -16.26 19.01 22.08
C PHE A 233 -16.12 18.12 23.34
N PRO A 234 -16.97 18.28 24.37
CA PRO A 234 -16.93 17.46 25.58
C PRO A 234 -17.15 15.95 25.33
N GLU A 235 -17.96 15.61 24.33
CA GLU A 235 -18.27 14.23 23.94
C GLU A 235 -17.03 13.47 23.45
N THR A 236 -15.95 14.18 23.13
CA THR A 236 -14.68 13.59 22.67
C THR A 236 -13.69 13.31 23.79
N ASP A 237 -14.02 13.58 25.05
CA ASP A 237 -13.10 13.45 26.19
C ASP A 237 -12.54 12.03 26.34
N TYR A 238 -13.33 10.99 26.04
CA TYR A 238 -12.85 9.60 26.02
C TYR A 238 -11.69 9.40 25.02
N TYR A 239 -11.77 10.01 23.84
CA TYR A 239 -10.75 9.90 22.80
C TYR A 239 -9.51 10.74 23.10
N LYS A 240 -9.66 11.87 23.81
CA LYS A 240 -8.53 12.71 24.24
C LYS A 240 -7.58 11.98 25.18
N VAL A 241 -8.10 11.09 26.03
CA VAL A 241 -7.27 10.29 26.95
C VAL A 241 -6.35 9.35 26.17
N ASN A 242 -6.87 8.69 25.13
CA ASN A 242 -6.08 7.79 24.28
C ASN A 242 -5.05 8.54 23.41
N ILE A 243 -5.36 9.77 23.00
CA ILE A 243 -4.43 10.59 22.20
C ILE A 243 -3.32 11.20 23.06
N LYS A 244 -3.59 11.53 24.33
CA LYS A 244 -2.55 11.97 25.27
C LYS A 244 -1.49 10.90 25.55
N ILE A 245 -1.78 9.63 25.26
CA ILE A 245 -0.81 8.54 25.37
C ILE A 245 0.15 8.54 24.16
N VAL A 246 -0.27 9.14 23.04
CA VAL A 246 0.48 9.21 21.77
C VAL A 246 1.37 10.48 21.68
N LEU A 247 1.15 11.48 22.54
CA LEU A 247 1.92 12.75 22.61
C LEU A 247 2.76 12.81 23.88
#